data_AF-A0A139DN24-F1
#
_entry.id   AF-A0A139DN24-F1
#
_cell.length_a   1.000
_cell.length_b   1.000
_cell.length_c   1.000
_cell.angle_alpha   90.00
_cell.angle_beta   90.00
_cell.angle_gamma   90.00
#
_symmetry.space_group_name_H-M   'P 1'
#
loop_
_entity.id
_entity.type
_entity.pdbx_description
1 polymer ?
#
loop_
_entity_poly.entity_id
_entity_poly.type
_entity_poly.pdbx_seq_one_letter_code
_entity_poly.pdbx_strand_id
1 'polypeptide(L)'
;MSESLNQSVSKALALFDALVADGFQGKALSEVAEMAKVSTSTAWRLLKTLEVHGWVVEVPVAGSKQSRWKVSTQLVSVAHAYQRDALSRVHAVRQEYRQVTGEELRYD
;
A
#
# COMPACT_ATOMS: atom_id res chain seq x y z
N MET A 1 5.33 19.93 22.94
CA MET A 1 4.83 20.21 21.58
C MET A 1 3.95 19.04 21.17
N SER A 2 2.66 19.24 20.94
CA SER A 2 1.89 18.20 20.26
C SER A 2 2.37 18.17 18.82
N GLU A 3 2.90 17.03 18.37
CA GLU A 3 3.13 16.76 16.94
C GLU A 3 1.81 17.02 16.20
N SER A 4 1.73 18.14 15.46
CA SER A 4 0.54 18.37 14.65
C SER A 4 0.61 17.40 13.47
N LEU A 5 -0.25 16.38 13.47
CA LEU A 5 -0.41 15.45 12.36
C LEU A 5 -0.54 16.21 11.04
N ASN A 6 0.34 15.91 10.08
CA ASN A 6 0.28 16.50 8.76
C ASN A 6 -0.97 16.00 8.02
N GLN A 7 -1.98 16.85 7.97
CA GLN A 7 -3.31 16.51 7.45
C GLN A 7 -3.30 16.06 5.99
N SER A 8 -2.37 16.55 5.16
CA SER A 8 -2.29 16.11 3.77
C SER A 8 -1.77 14.68 3.67
N VAL A 9 -0.77 14.33 4.47
CA VAL A 9 -0.22 12.97 4.55
C VAL A 9 -1.26 12.01 5.13
N SER A 10 -1.94 12.38 6.22
CA SER A 10 -2.99 11.54 6.81
C SER A 10 -4.12 11.24 5.82
N LYS A 11 -4.54 12.23 5.02
CA LYS A 11 -5.55 12.02 3.97
C LYS A 11 -5.05 11.16 2.82
N ALA A 12 -3.77 11.30 2.43
CA ALA A 12 -3.17 10.45 1.41
C ALA A 12 -3.12 8.98 1.85
N LEU A 13 -2.77 8.73 3.12
CA LEU A 13 -2.78 7.37 3.70
C LEU A 13 -4.20 6.79 3.74
N ALA A 14 -5.18 7.53 4.27
CA ALA A 14 -6.57 7.08 4.29
C ALA A 14 -7.13 6.78 2.89
N LEU A 15 -6.74 7.57 1.89
CA LEU A 15 -7.08 7.34 0.49
C LEU A 15 -6.41 6.09 -0.09
N PHE A 16 -5.15 5.85 0.26
CA PHE A 16 -4.43 4.65 -0.15
C PHE A 16 -5.04 3.38 0.48
N ASP A 17 -5.38 3.44 1.77
CA ASP A 17 -6.08 2.37 2.49
C ASP A 17 -7.42 2.04 1.83
N ALA A 18 -8.19 3.07 1.46
CA ALA A 18 -9.44 2.91 0.72
C ALA A 18 -9.26 2.19 -0.63
N LEU A 19 -8.17 2.45 -1.35
CA LEU A 19 -7.90 1.78 -2.63
C LEU A 19 -7.65 0.28 -2.46
N VAL A 20 -6.93 -0.13 -1.42
CA VAL A 20 -6.55 -1.54 -1.18
C VAL A 20 -7.59 -2.33 -0.39
N ALA A 21 -8.50 -1.66 0.32
CA ALA A 21 -9.62 -2.30 1.00
C ALA A 21 -10.45 -3.15 0.01
N ASP A 22 -10.90 -4.33 0.44
CA ASP A 22 -11.78 -5.21 -0.35
C ASP A 22 -11.22 -5.63 -1.73
N GLY A 23 -9.90 -5.56 -1.92
CA GLY A 23 -9.19 -6.09 -3.08
C GLY A 23 -8.73 -5.06 -4.12
N PHE A 24 -8.08 -5.56 -5.18
CA PHE A 24 -7.27 -4.75 -6.11
C PHE A 24 -7.93 -4.49 -7.47
N GLN A 25 -9.25 -4.68 -7.59
CA GLN A 25 -9.97 -4.43 -8.84
C GLN A 25 -10.14 -2.93 -9.16
N GLY A 26 -9.67 -2.07 -8.27
CA GLY A 26 -9.77 -0.61 -8.37
C GLY A 26 -11.14 -0.09 -8.00
N LYS A 27 -11.24 1.23 -7.81
CA LYS A 27 -12.45 1.90 -7.33
C LYS A 27 -12.70 3.19 -8.12
N ALA A 28 -13.95 3.57 -8.28
CA ALA A 28 -14.30 4.86 -8.83
C ALA A 28 -13.86 5.99 -7.88
N LEU A 29 -13.62 7.19 -8.44
CA LEU A 29 -13.20 8.36 -7.66
C LEU A 29 -14.14 8.68 -6.49
N SER A 30 -15.46 8.55 -6.70
CA SER A 30 -16.47 8.79 -5.67
C SER A 30 -16.40 7.78 -4.53
N GLU A 31 -16.22 6.49 -4.85
CA GLU A 31 -16.09 5.41 -3.86
C GLU A 31 -14.85 5.65 -2.98
N VAL A 32 -13.72 5.98 -3.60
CA VAL A 32 -12.47 6.28 -2.86
C VAL A 32 -12.63 7.50 -1.96
N ALA A 33 -13.27 8.56 -2.46
CA ALA A 33 -13.51 9.79 -1.69
C ALA A 33 -14.40 9.55 -0.47
N GLU A 34 -15.46 8.77 -0.63
CA GLU A 34 -16.39 8.38 0.44
C GLU A 34 -15.68 7.55 1.51
N MET A 35 -14.99 6.49 1.12
CA MET A 35 -14.25 5.61 2.04
C MET A 35 -13.17 6.36 2.81
N ALA A 36 -12.42 7.24 2.13
CA ALA A 36 -11.37 8.04 2.74
C ALA A 36 -11.90 9.27 3.51
N LYS A 37 -13.22 9.52 3.50
CA LYS A 37 -13.89 10.67 4.14
C LYS A 37 -13.29 12.02 3.73
N VAL A 38 -13.04 12.20 2.44
CA VAL A 38 -12.55 13.46 1.85
C VAL A 38 -13.47 13.92 0.71
N SER A 39 -13.39 15.20 0.34
CA SER A 39 -14.10 15.67 -0.85
C SER A 39 -13.58 14.98 -2.11
N THR A 40 -14.44 14.80 -3.11
CA THR A 40 -14.08 14.25 -4.43
C THR A 40 -12.94 15.03 -5.09
N SER A 41 -12.93 16.35 -4.94
CA SER A 41 -11.85 17.23 -5.44
C SER A 41 -10.50 16.98 -4.73
N THR A 42 -10.53 16.71 -3.43
CA THR A 42 -9.34 16.36 -2.65
C THR A 42 -8.85 14.97 -3.03
N ALA A 43 -9.75 13.99 -3.14
CA ALA A 43 -9.41 12.63 -3.58
C ALA A 43 -8.74 12.65 -4.96
N TRP A 44 -9.31 13.40 -5.92
CA TRP A 44 -8.74 13.50 -7.26
C TRP A 44 -7.32 14.06 -7.25
N ARG A 45 -7.08 15.14 -6.49
CA ARG A 45 -5.74 15.73 -6.36
C ARG A 45 -4.75 14.73 -5.76
N LEU A 46 -5.13 14.03 -4.70
CA LEU A 46 -4.29 13.04 -4.04
C LEU A 46 -3.99 11.86 -4.98
N LEU A 47 -4.99 11.35 -5.69
CA LEU A 47 -4.83 10.28 -6.68
C LEU A 47 -3.89 10.69 -7.81
N LYS A 48 -4.04 11.91 -8.35
CA LYS A 48 -3.12 12.42 -9.37
C LYS A 48 -1.71 12.60 -8.85
N THR A 49 -1.53 13.08 -7.61
CA THR A 49 -0.21 13.12 -6.97
C THR A 49 0.40 11.72 -6.86
N LEU A 50 -0.35 10.74 -6.35
CA LEU A 50 0.12 9.36 -6.22
C LEU A 50 0.45 8.73 -7.58
N GLU A 51 -0.33 9.05 -8.63
CA GLU A 51 -0.11 8.57 -9.99
C GLU A 51 1.19 9.11 -10.59
N VAL A 52 1.47 10.41 -10.42
CA VAL A 52 2.74 11.02 -10.82
C VAL A 52 3.93 10.36 -10.12
N HIS A 53 3.75 9.90 -8.88
CA HIS A 53 4.77 9.17 -8.13
C HIS A 53 4.76 7.65 -8.36
N GLY A 54 3.94 7.16 -9.29
CA GLY A 54 3.90 5.76 -9.70
C GLY A 54 3.18 4.82 -8.73
N TRP A 55 2.50 5.31 -7.68
CA TRP A 55 1.86 4.48 -6.67
C TRP A 55 0.46 4.00 -7.04
N VAL A 56 -0.24 4.75 -7.89
CA VAL A 56 -1.58 4.42 -8.38
C VAL A 56 -1.66 4.64 -9.88
N VAL A 57 -2.66 4.06 -10.52
CA VAL A 57 -2.93 4.21 -11.94
C VAL A 57 -4.42 4.45 -12.17
N GLU A 58 -4.74 5.37 -13.08
CA GLU A 58 -6.09 5.53 -13.62
C GLU A 58 -6.31 4.53 -14.77
N VAL A 59 -7.35 3.71 -14.66
CA VAL A 59 -7.72 2.69 -15.66
C VAL A 59 -9.08 3.03 -16.25
N PRO A 60 -9.18 3.32 -17.57
CA PRO A 60 -10.46 3.59 -18.20
C PRO A 60 -11.35 2.34 -18.20
N VAL A 61 -12.66 2.52 -18.02
CA VAL A 61 -13.64 1.44 -18.14
C VAL A 61 -14.23 1.45 -19.55
N ALA A 62 -14.12 0.32 -20.27
CA ALA A 62 -14.65 0.19 -21.62
C ALA A 62 -16.14 0.55 -21.68
N GLY A 63 -16.52 1.43 -22.61
CA GLY A 63 -17.90 1.88 -22.78
C GLY A 63 -18.39 2.90 -21.74
N SER A 64 -17.54 3.39 -20.85
CA SER A 64 -17.87 4.44 -19.88
C SER A 64 -16.91 5.63 -19.98
N LYS A 65 -17.40 6.82 -19.62
CA LYS A 65 -16.55 8.00 -19.40
C LYS A 65 -15.85 7.98 -18.03
N GLN A 66 -16.16 6.99 -17.19
CA GLN A 66 -15.58 6.84 -15.86
C GLN A 66 -14.33 5.95 -15.89
N SER A 67 -13.37 6.32 -15.06
CA SER A 67 -12.17 5.52 -14.80
C SER A 67 -12.23 4.89 -13.41
N ARG A 68 -11.52 3.78 -13.24
CA ARG A 68 -11.22 3.19 -11.92
C ARG A 68 -9.77 3.49 -11.55
N TRP A 69 -9.54 3.76 -10.28
CA TRP A 69 -8.22 3.95 -9.70
C TRP A 69 -7.75 2.68 -9.04
N LYS A 70 -6.50 2.28 -9.31
CA LYS A 70 -5.86 1.07 -8.74
C LYS A 70 -4.51 1.44 -8.14
N VAL A 71 -4.06 0.69 -7.14
CA VAL A 71 -2.63 0.68 -6.79
C VAL A 71 -1.83 0.11 -7.95
N SER A 72 -0.64 0.63 -8.17
CA SER A 72 0.25 0.16 -9.22
C SER A 72 1.02 -1.10 -8.78
N THR A 73 1.76 -1.68 -9.72
CA THR A 73 2.69 -2.79 -9.47
C THR A 73 3.86 -2.40 -8.55
N GLN A 74 4.10 -1.11 -8.29
CA GLN A 74 5.11 -0.65 -7.34
C GLN A 74 4.86 -1.21 -5.94
N LEU A 75 3.59 -1.38 -5.54
CA LEU A 75 3.24 -1.98 -4.26
C LEU A 75 3.77 -3.41 -4.13
N VAL A 76 3.75 -4.19 -5.21
CA VAL A 76 4.28 -5.56 -5.24
C VAL A 76 5.79 -5.57 -5.01
N SER A 77 6.52 -4.63 -5.64
CA SER A 77 7.96 -4.50 -5.45
C SER A 77 8.33 -4.19 -3.99
N VAL A 78 7.56 -3.31 -3.34
CA VAL A 78 7.77 -2.96 -1.92
C VAL A 78 7.45 -4.15 -1.01
N ALA A 79 6.32 -4.83 -1.23
CA ALA A 79 5.93 -6.00 -0.46
C ALA A 79 6.98 -7.12 -0.58
N HIS A 80 7.47 -7.38 -1.79
CA HIS A 80 8.51 -8.39 -2.02
C HIS A 80 9.86 -8.01 -1.38
N ALA A 81 10.24 -6.72 -1.41
CA ALA A 81 11.43 -6.25 -0.71
C ALA A 81 11.33 -6.49 0.80
N TYR A 82 10.20 -6.15 1.41
CA TYR A 82 9.95 -6.39 2.84
C TYR A 82 9.95 -7.88 3.19
N GLN A 83 9.30 -8.73 2.37
CA GLN A 83 9.29 -10.18 2.57
C GLN A 83 10.70 -10.77 2.59
N ARG A 84 11.58 -10.33 1.66
CA ARG A 84 12.98 -10.80 1.62
C ARG A 84 13.76 -10.38 2.86
N ASP A 85 13.58 -9.14 3.33
CA ASP A 85 14.23 -8.67 4.56
C ASP A 85 13.79 -9.49 5.78
N ALA A 86 12.48 -9.70 5.93
CA ALA A 86 11.93 -10.52 7.01
C ALA A 86 12.47 -11.96 6.97
N LEU A 87 12.54 -12.58 5.79
CA LEU A 87 13.10 -13.92 5.63
C LEU A 87 14.59 -13.97 5.96
N SER A 88 15.36 -12.95 5.56
CA SER A 88 16.78 -12.82 5.89
C SER A 88 16.99 -12.80 7.41
N ARG A 89 16.16 -12.06 8.14
CA ARG A 89 16.19 -12.01 9.61
C ARG A 89 15.88 -13.36 10.24
N VAL A 90 14.90 -14.10 9.71
CA VAL A 90 14.60 -15.47 10.16
C VAL A 90 15.79 -16.39 9.92
N HIS A 91 16.43 -16.31 8.75
CA HIS A 91 17.62 -17.10 8.44
C HIS A 91 18.79 -16.79 9.37
N ALA A 92 19.01 -15.51 9.70
CA ALA A 92 20.05 -15.10 10.64
C ALA A 92 19.85 -15.73 12.04
N VAL A 93 18.62 -15.67 12.57
CA VAL A 93 18.28 -16.30 13.86
C VAL A 93 18.48 -17.82 13.83
N ARG A 94 18.04 -18.49 12.75
CA ARG A 94 18.25 -19.94 12.58
C ARG A 94 19.72 -20.31 12.53
N GLN A 95 20.54 -19.49 11.88
CA GLN A 95 21.98 -19.70 11.79
C GLN A 95 22.66 -19.53 13.15
N GLU A 96 22.31 -18.48 13.89
CA GLU A 96 22.82 -18.23 15.24
C GLU A 96 22.49 -19.40 16.18
N TYR A 97 21.23 -19.85 16.20
CA TYR A 97 20.81 -20.99 17.00
C TYR A 97 21.63 -22.26 16.70
N ARG A 98 21.83 -22.56 15.41
CA ARG A 98 22.64 -23.71 14.97
C ARG A 98 24.09 -23.60 15.41
N GLN A 99 24.66 -22.40 15.36
CA GLN A 99 26.05 -22.17 15.79
C GLN A 99 26.23 -22.39 17.29
N VAL A 100 25.23 -22.03 18.11
CA VAL A 100 25.30 -22.16 19.58
C VAL A 100 24.99 -23.59 20.03
N THR A 101 24.00 -24.25 19.44
CA THR A 101 23.46 -25.53 19.93
C THR A 101 23.93 -26.74 19.13
N GLY A 102 24.34 -26.56 17.88
CA GLY A 102 24.55 -27.64 16.91
C GLY A 102 23.27 -28.19 16.28
N GLU A 103 22.09 -27.71 16.69
CA GLU A 103 20.78 -28.21 16.25
C GLU A 103 20.11 -27.26 15.24
N GLU A 104 19.14 -27.76 14.47
CA GLU A 104 18.31 -26.91 13.62
C GLU A 104 17.11 -26.35 14.39
N LEU A 105 16.89 -25.04 14.31
CA LEU A 105 15.69 -24.40 14.86
C LEU A 105 14.46 -24.81 14.03
N ARG A 106 13.63 -25.69 14.59
CA ARG A 106 12.36 -26.15 14.02
C ARG A 106 11.20 -25.34 14.58
N TYR A 107 10.18 -25.12 13.76
CA TYR A 107 8.90 -24.56 14.17
C TYR A 107 7.90 -25.73 14.13
N ASP A 108 7.23 -25.98 15.25
CA ASP A 108 6.11 -26.92 15.34
C ASP A 108 4.81 -26.29 14.81
#